data_AF-H9FGA5-F1
#
_entry.id   AF-H9FGA5-F1
#
_cell.length_a   1.000
_cell.length_b   1.000
_cell.length_c   1.000
_cell.angle_alpha   90.00
_cell.angle_beta   90.00
_cell.angle_gamma   90.00
#
_symmetry.space_group_name_H-M   'P 1'
#
loop_
_entity.id
_entity.type
_entity.pdbx_description
1 polymer ?
#
loop_
_entity_poly.entity_id
_entity_poly.type
_entity_poly.pdbx_seq_one_letter_code
_entity_poly.pdbx_strand_id
1 'polypeptide(L)'
;DYPSRRRQYENFINRNLEAKEERINKLHSEGDQLLAAEHPGRNSIEAHMEAVHADWKEYLNLLICEESHLKYMEDYHQFHKDVKDAQELLHKVDSDLNQKYGPDFKDRYQIEQLLRELDDQEKVLDKYE
;
A
#
# COMPACT_ATOMS: atom_id res chain seq x y z
N ASP A 1 -8.89 8.08 6.98
CA ASP A 1 -9.07 6.78 6.31
C ASP A 1 -8.07 6.65 5.17
N TYR A 2 -7.35 5.51 5.07
CA TYR A 2 -6.20 5.32 4.16
C TYR A 2 -6.56 5.56 2.68
N PRO A 3 -7.64 4.97 2.13
CA PRO A 3 -8.02 5.21 0.73
C PRO A 3 -8.34 6.67 0.43
N SER A 4 -8.95 7.38 1.40
CA SER A 4 -9.21 8.81 1.28
C SER A 4 -7.91 9.61 1.27
N ARG A 5 -6.96 9.28 2.15
CA ARG A 5 -5.66 9.97 2.21
C ARG A 5 -4.85 9.75 0.94
N ARG A 6 -4.79 8.53 0.42
CA ARG A 6 -4.12 8.22 -0.86
C ARG A 6 -4.69 9.04 -2.01
N ARG A 7 -6.02 9.10 -2.15
CA ARG A 7 -6.66 9.93 -3.18
C ARG A 7 -6.34 11.41 -3.03
N GLN A 8 -6.29 11.93 -1.81
CA GLN A 8 -5.93 13.33 -1.57
C GLN A 8 -4.49 13.61 -1.99
N TYR A 9 -3.56 12.74 -1.61
CA TYR A 9 -2.15 12.81 -2.02
C TYR A 9 -2.01 12.76 -3.54
N GLU A 10 -2.58 11.76 -4.21
CA GLU A 10 -2.53 11.62 -5.67
C GLU A 10 -3.14 12.84 -6.38
N ASN A 11 -4.27 13.37 -5.89
CA ASN A 11 -4.86 14.59 -6.42
C ASN A 11 -3.96 15.81 -6.23
N PHE A 12 -3.26 15.90 -5.10
CA PHE A 12 -2.33 16.98 -4.86
C PHE A 12 -1.14 16.90 -5.82
N ILE A 13 -0.50 15.74 -5.92
CA ILE A 13 0.64 15.50 -6.82
C ILE A 13 0.26 15.80 -8.27
N ASN A 14 -0.88 15.28 -8.74
CA ASN A 14 -1.28 15.38 -10.15
C ASN A 14 -1.86 16.74 -10.56
N ARG A 15 -2.31 17.57 -9.61
CA ARG A 15 -3.07 18.81 -9.95
C ARG A 15 -2.56 20.08 -9.30
N ASN A 16 -1.78 19.99 -8.23
CA ASN A 16 -1.45 21.15 -7.39
C ASN A 16 0.06 21.34 -7.20
N LEU A 17 0.85 20.27 -7.24
CA LEU A 17 2.29 20.34 -7.00
C LEU A 17 3.00 21.21 -8.05
N GLU A 18 2.73 20.98 -9.33
CA GLU A 18 3.31 21.75 -10.45
C GLU A 18 2.94 23.24 -10.36
N ALA A 19 1.68 23.56 -10.10
CA ALA A 19 1.24 24.96 -9.93
C ALA A 19 1.88 25.65 -8.71
N LYS A 20 2.24 24.90 -7.66
CA LYS A 20 2.99 25.43 -6.52
C LYS A 20 4.46 25.65 -6.89
N GLU A 21 5.08 24.70 -7.57
CA GLU A 21 6.45 24.81 -8.06
C GLU A 21 6.60 26.04 -8.98
N GLU A 22 5.67 26.24 -9.91
CA GLU A 22 5.65 27.40 -10.79
C GLU A 22 5.65 28.73 -10.02
N ARG A 23 4.83 28.83 -8.96
CA ARG A 23 4.77 30.03 -8.10
C ARG A 23 6.09 30.28 -7.36
N ILE A 24 6.72 29.22 -6.87
CA ILE A 24 8.03 29.32 -6.18
C ILE A 24 9.11 29.74 -7.17
N ASN A 25 9.15 29.14 -8.36
CA ASN A 25 10.09 29.49 -9.42
C ASN A 25 9.91 30.94 -9.89
N LYS A 26 8.66 31.39 -10.02
CA LYS A 26 8.34 32.79 -10.34
C LYS A 26 8.84 33.75 -9.27
N LEU A 27 8.58 33.45 -7.98
CA LEU A 27 9.07 34.26 -6.86
C LEU A 27 10.59 34.35 -6.87
N HIS A 28 11.28 33.25 -7.14
CA HIS A 28 12.74 33.24 -7.28
C HIS A 28 13.21 34.12 -8.45
N SER A 29 12.59 33.99 -9.62
CA SER A 29 12.94 34.79 -10.79
C SER A 29 12.72 36.29 -10.59
N GLU A 30 11.62 36.68 -9.95
CA GLU A 30 11.34 38.08 -9.60
C GLU A 30 12.36 38.61 -8.58
N GLY A 31 12.74 37.79 -7.60
CA GLY A 31 13.80 38.10 -6.66
C GLY A 31 15.15 38.32 -7.34
N ASP A 32 15.57 37.41 -8.24
CA ASP A 32 16.81 37.51 -9.00
C ASP A 32 16.87 38.80 -9.85
N GLN A 33 15.74 39.20 -10.45
CA GLN A 33 15.64 40.45 -11.20
C GLN A 33 15.89 41.69 -10.31
N LEU A 34 15.33 41.71 -9.09
CA LEU A 34 15.57 42.80 -8.14
C LEU A 34 17.03 42.83 -7.67
N LEU A 35 17.65 41.66 -7.47
CA LEU A 35 19.06 41.55 -7.09
C LEU A 35 19.98 42.04 -8.22
N ALA A 36 19.66 41.71 -9.47
CA ALA A 36 20.39 42.18 -10.65
C ALA A 36 20.25 43.71 -10.85
N ALA A 37 19.13 44.29 -10.43
CA ALA A 37 18.89 45.74 -10.45
C ALA A 37 19.53 46.49 -9.27
N GLU A 38 20.37 45.84 -8.46
CA GLU A 38 21.04 46.40 -7.28
C GLU A 38 20.04 47.03 -6.28
N HIS A 39 18.89 46.38 -6.09
CA HIS A 39 17.83 46.88 -5.22
C HIS A 39 18.36 47.12 -3.78
N PRO A 40 18.06 48.28 -3.15
CA PRO A 40 18.61 48.65 -1.83
C PRO A 40 18.22 47.68 -0.70
N GLY A 41 17.14 46.91 -0.89
CA GLY A 41 16.69 45.84 0.01
C GLY A 41 17.36 44.47 -0.20
N ARG A 42 18.45 44.37 -0.97
CA ARG A 42 19.12 43.12 -1.36
C ARG A 42 19.23 42.07 -0.25
N ASN A 43 19.79 42.45 0.90
CA ASN A 43 20.01 41.51 2.01
C ASN A 43 18.72 40.83 2.50
N SER A 44 17.61 41.57 2.51
CA SER A 44 16.30 41.03 2.92
C SER A 44 15.72 40.12 1.83
N ILE A 45 15.87 40.50 0.55
CA ILE A 45 15.42 39.71 -0.59
C ILE A 45 16.16 38.35 -0.61
N GLU A 46 17.49 38.36 -0.52
CA GLU A 46 18.30 37.13 -0.49
C GLU A 46 17.90 36.22 0.68
N ALA A 47 17.80 36.77 1.90
CA ALA A 47 17.43 35.99 3.08
C ALA A 47 16.04 35.35 2.98
N HIS A 48 15.05 36.07 2.46
CA HIS A 48 13.70 35.52 2.29
C HIS A 48 13.61 34.51 1.14
N MET A 49 14.32 34.75 0.03
CA MET A 49 14.39 33.77 -1.06
C MET A 49 15.03 32.46 -0.59
N GLU A 50 16.13 32.54 0.17
CA GLU A 50 16.78 31.34 0.72
C GLU A 50 15.86 30.59 1.70
N ALA A 51 15.14 31.31 2.56
CA ALA A 51 14.16 30.71 3.46
C ALA A 51 13.04 29.98 2.70
N VAL A 52 12.45 30.62 1.69
CA VAL A 52 11.41 30.01 0.84
C VAL A 52 11.95 28.76 0.12
N HIS A 53 13.19 28.82 -0.37
CA HIS A 53 13.83 27.69 -1.03
C HIS A 53 14.06 26.51 -0.08
N ALA A 54 14.49 26.78 1.15
CA ALA A 54 14.68 25.77 2.19
C ALA A 54 13.35 25.13 2.59
N ASP A 55 12.32 25.93 2.85
CA ASP A 55 10.98 25.45 3.18
C ASP A 55 10.37 24.62 2.04
N TRP A 56 10.62 25.01 0.78
CA TRP A 56 10.17 24.25 -0.38
C TRP A 56 10.84 22.88 -0.46
N LYS A 57 12.16 22.80 -0.27
CA LYS A 57 12.88 21.53 -0.20
C LYS A 57 12.36 20.63 0.91
N GLU A 58 12.14 21.19 2.10
CA GLU A 58 11.59 20.43 3.22
C GLU A 58 10.17 19.94 2.94
N TYR A 59 9.34 20.77 2.31
CA TYR A 59 8.01 20.39 1.89
C TYR A 59 8.02 19.21 0.90
N LEU A 60 8.93 19.21 -0.07
CA LEU A 60 9.09 18.08 -1.00
C LEU A 60 9.54 16.81 -0.28
N ASN A 61 10.46 16.91 0.69
CA ASN A 61 10.85 15.76 1.52
C ASN A 61 9.66 15.17 2.28
N LEU A 62 8.77 16.02 2.82
CA LEU A 62 7.55 15.55 3.48
C LEU A 62 6.62 14.79 2.53
N LEU A 63 6.51 15.20 1.27
CA LEU A 63 5.72 14.46 0.27
C LEU A 63 6.33 13.07 -0.03
N ILE A 64 7.66 12.97 -0.11
CA ILE A 64 8.36 11.69 -0.31
C ILE A 64 8.14 10.76 0.89
N CYS A 65 8.23 11.31 2.12
CA CYS A 65 7.90 10.55 3.32
C CYS A 65 6.45 10.07 3.29
N GLU A 66 5.51 10.94 2.90
CA GLU A 66 4.10 10.58 2.79
C GLU A 66 3.87 9.46 1.76
N GLU A 67 4.50 9.52 0.59
CA GLU A 67 4.44 8.45 -0.42
C GLU A 67 4.89 7.10 0.16
N SER A 68 6.01 7.10 0.87
CA SER A 68 6.54 5.89 1.52
C SER A 68 5.55 5.33 2.54
N HIS A 69 4.96 6.20 3.37
CA HIS A 69 3.93 5.79 4.33
C HIS A 69 2.66 5.25 3.66
N LEU A 70 2.22 5.84 2.55
CA LEU A 70 1.08 5.34 1.79
C LEU A 70 1.34 3.95 1.22
N LYS A 71 2.57 3.68 0.76
CA LYS A 71 2.98 2.34 0.33
C LYS A 71 2.95 1.34 1.48
N TYR A 72 3.51 1.69 2.65
CA TYR A 72 3.45 0.79 3.81
C TYR A 72 2.02 0.50 4.27
N MET A 73 1.12 1.48 4.16
CA MET A 73 -0.30 1.28 4.46
C MET A 73 -0.97 0.34 3.44
N GLU A 74 -0.61 0.43 2.17
CA GLU A 74 -1.06 -0.52 1.14
C GLU A 74 -0.65 -1.95 1.50
N ASP A 75 0.64 -2.15 1.78
CA ASP A 75 1.21 -3.44 2.14
C ASP A 75 0.53 -4.00 3.42
N TYR A 76 0.32 -3.15 4.43
CA TYR A 76 -0.36 -3.51 5.67
C TYR A 76 -1.79 -4.02 5.40
N HIS A 77 -2.57 -3.28 4.61
CA HIS A 77 -3.95 -3.65 4.32
C HIS A 77 -4.04 -4.91 3.46
N GLN A 78 -3.13 -5.06 2.49
CA GLN A 78 -3.05 -6.25 1.65
C GLN A 78 -2.71 -7.49 2.49
N PHE A 79 -1.70 -7.40 3.38
CA PHE A 79 -1.35 -8.50 4.28
C PHE A 79 -2.53 -8.95 5.15
N HIS A 80 -3.27 -8.01 5.75
CA HIS A 80 -4.42 -8.36 6.59
C HIS A 80 -5.55 -9.02 5.80
N LYS A 81 -5.75 -8.59 4.57
CA LYS A 81 -6.70 -9.24 3.67
C LYS A 81 -6.26 -10.67 3.37
N ASP A 82 -4.99 -10.87 3.02
CA ASP A 82 -4.46 -12.20 2.68
C ASP A 82 -4.51 -13.15 3.88
N VAL A 83 -4.21 -12.67 5.09
CA VAL A 83 -4.35 -13.44 6.33
C VAL A 83 -5.81 -13.87 6.55
N LYS A 84 -6.76 -12.94 6.35
CA LYS A 84 -8.18 -13.24 6.50
C LYS A 84 -8.64 -14.28 5.47
N ASP A 85 -8.28 -14.08 4.20
CA ASP A 85 -8.63 -14.99 3.11
C ASP A 85 -8.04 -16.39 3.36
N ALA A 86 -6.81 -16.48 3.87
CA ALA A 86 -6.17 -17.74 4.25
C ALA A 86 -6.85 -18.42 5.45
N GLN A 87 -7.24 -17.66 6.48
CA GLN A 87 -7.99 -18.18 7.63
C GLN A 87 -9.35 -18.74 7.22
N GLU A 88 -10.08 -18.01 6.36
CA GLU A 88 -11.37 -18.47 5.82
C GLU A 88 -11.21 -19.74 4.99
N LEU A 89 -10.14 -19.83 4.19
CA LEU A 89 -9.83 -21.04 3.43
C LEU A 89 -9.54 -22.24 4.35
N LEU A 90 -8.72 -22.05 5.40
CA LEU A 90 -8.41 -23.11 6.36
C LEU A 90 -9.65 -23.59 7.10
N HIS A 91 -10.51 -22.68 7.55
CA HIS A 91 -11.79 -23.04 8.18
C HIS A 91 -12.70 -23.84 7.25
N LYS A 92 -12.74 -23.46 5.97
CA LYS A 92 -13.51 -24.20 4.98
C LYS A 92 -12.95 -25.60 4.76
N VAL A 93 -11.63 -25.73 4.60
CA VAL A 93 -10.97 -27.03 4.43
C VAL A 93 -11.21 -27.93 5.65
N ASP A 94 -11.08 -27.39 6.86
CA ASP A 94 -11.36 -28.13 8.09
C ASP A 94 -12.83 -28.59 8.17
N SER A 95 -13.78 -27.71 7.84
CA SER A 95 -15.20 -28.06 7.77
C SER A 95 -15.48 -29.14 6.72
N ASP A 96 -14.89 -29.01 5.52
CA ASP A 96 -15.08 -29.96 4.42
C ASP A 96 -14.49 -31.34 4.78
N LEU A 97 -13.31 -31.37 5.43
CA LEU A 97 -12.69 -32.60 5.93
C LEU A 97 -13.54 -33.26 7.03
N ASN A 98 -13.99 -32.48 8.02
CA ASN A 98 -14.84 -32.98 9.09
C ASN A 98 -16.17 -33.53 8.54
N GLN A 99 -16.79 -32.86 7.57
CA GLN A 99 -18.01 -33.36 6.93
C GLN A 99 -17.77 -34.65 6.13
N LYS A 100 -16.66 -34.72 5.39
CA LYS A 100 -16.36 -35.88 4.53
C LYS A 100 -15.93 -37.10 5.33
N TYR A 101 -15.07 -36.92 6.32
CA TYR A 101 -14.37 -38.01 7.03
C TYR A 101 -14.77 -38.17 8.50
N GLY A 102 -15.54 -37.26 9.07
CA GLY A 102 -16.03 -37.37 10.45
C GLY A 102 -16.87 -38.63 10.64
N PRO A 103 -16.62 -39.45 11.69
CA PRO A 103 -17.37 -40.68 11.93
C PRO A 103 -18.79 -40.40 12.46
N ASP A 104 -18.99 -39.20 13.03
CA ASP A 104 -20.26 -38.78 13.58
C ASP A 104 -21.33 -38.79 12.48
N PHE A 105 -22.45 -39.46 12.77
CA PHE A 105 -23.60 -39.61 11.87
C PHE A 105 -23.40 -40.47 10.61
N LYS A 106 -22.31 -41.25 10.50
CA LYS A 106 -22.12 -42.24 9.42
C LYS A 106 -22.47 -43.65 9.87
N ASP A 107 -23.15 -44.41 9.02
CA ASP A 107 -23.38 -45.84 9.25
C ASP A 107 -22.18 -46.69 8.83
N ARG A 108 -22.20 -47.99 9.20
CA ARG A 108 -21.11 -48.92 8.91
C ARG A 108 -20.80 -49.02 7.41
N TYR A 109 -21.82 -49.01 6.56
CA TYR A 109 -21.63 -49.14 5.11
C TYR A 109 -20.94 -47.90 4.54
N GLN A 110 -21.36 -46.71 4.96
CA GLN A 110 -20.74 -45.44 4.58
C GLN A 110 -19.27 -45.36 5.01
N ILE A 111 -18.94 -45.87 6.20
CA ILE A 111 -17.56 -45.93 6.69
C ILE A 111 -16.72 -46.92 5.85
N GLU A 112 -17.24 -48.12 5.57
CA GLU A 112 -16.55 -49.12 4.74
C GLU A 112 -16.33 -48.64 3.29
N GLN A 113 -17.23 -47.81 2.76
CA GLN A 113 -17.05 -47.18 1.44
C GLN A 113 -15.95 -46.11 1.47
N LEU A 114 -15.95 -45.22 2.46
CA LEU A 114 -14.91 -44.20 2.64
C LEU A 114 -13.51 -44.81 2.77
N LEU A 115 -13.38 -45.92 3.51
CA LEU A 115 -12.11 -46.65 3.64
C LEU A 115 -11.61 -47.19 2.30
N ARG A 116 -12.50 -47.71 1.45
CA ARG A 116 -12.13 -48.16 0.09
C ARG A 116 -11.70 -47.01 -0.80
N GLU A 117 -12.41 -45.89 -0.75
CA GLU A 117 -12.04 -44.69 -1.52
C GLU A 117 -10.66 -44.16 -1.11
N LEU A 118 -10.33 -44.16 0.18
CA LEU A 118 -9.01 -43.76 0.68
C LEU A 118 -7.89 -44.71 0.24
N ASP A 119 -8.12 -46.02 0.32
CA ASP A 119 -7.16 -47.05 -0.15
C ASP A 119 -6.90 -46.94 -1.66
N ASP A 120 -7.93 -46.62 -2.46
CA ASP A 120 -7.77 -46.37 -3.88
C ASP A 120 -7.01 -45.06 -4.17
N GLN A 121 -7.21 -44.02 -3.35
CA GLN A 121 -6.44 -42.76 -3.45
C GLN A 121 -4.96 -42.95 -3.10
N GLU A 122 -4.66 -43.71 -2.05
CA GLU A 122 -3.28 -44.05 -1.64
C GLU A 122 -2.53 -44.75 -2.77
N LYS A 123 -3.12 -45.80 -3.35
CA LYS A 123 -2.54 -46.53 -4.51
C LYS A 123 -2.32 -45.65 -5.75
N VAL A 124 -3.05 -44.55 -5.89
CA VAL A 124 -2.84 -43.61 -6.99
C VAL A 124 -1.66 -42.70 -6.68
N LEU A 125 -1.52 -42.22 -5.44
CA LEU A 125 -0.39 -41.38 -5.02
C LEU A 125 0.94 -42.14 -5.11
N ASP A 126 0.97 -43.42 -4.73
CA ASP A 126 2.15 -44.29 -4.84
C ASP A 126 2.67 -44.44 -6.28
N LYS A 127 1.85 -44.13 -7.30
CA LYS A 127 2.27 -44.17 -8.71
C LYS A 127 3.03 -42.92 -9.15
N TYR A 128 3.04 -41.87 -8.33
CA TYR A 128 3.69 -40.60 -8.59
C TYR A 128 4.96 -40.38 -7.75
N GLU A 129 5.27 -41.31 -6.84
CA GLU A 129 6.61 -41.47 -6.23
C GLU A 129 7.54 -42.29 -7.14
#